data_AF-A0A327WEB8-F1
#
_entry.id   AF-A0A327WEB8-F1
#
_cell.length_a   1.000
_cell.length_b   1.000
_cell.length_c   1.000
_cell.angle_alpha   90.00
_cell.angle_beta   90.00
_cell.angle_gamma   90.00
#
_symmetry.space_group_name_H-M   'P 1'
#
loop_
_entity.id
_entity.type
_entity.pdbx_description
1 polymer ?
#
loop_
_entity_poly.entity_id
_entity_poly.type
_entity_poly.pdbx_seq_one_letter_code
_entity_poly.pdbx_strand_id
1 'polypeptide(L)' 'MSERAAPFYCPYCGDEDLRPNPEGHGAWECAACNRAFQLKFLGLLSRGLQRNDGGGEQI' A
#
# COMPACT_ATOMS: atom_id res chain seq x y z
N MET A 1 16.28 -0.06 -3.85
CA MET A 1 15.00 -0.77 -3.66
C MET A 1 14.01 -0.21 -4.67
N SER A 2 13.31 -1.06 -5.44
CA SER A 2 12.29 -0.56 -6.37
C SER A 2 11.13 0.03 -5.57
N GLU A 3 10.85 1.32 -5.75
CA GLU A 3 9.74 2.04 -5.10
C GLU A 3 8.36 1.63 -5.67
N ARG A 4 8.32 0.65 -6.58
CA ARG A 4 7.11 0.16 -7.25
C ARG A 4 6.61 -1.11 -6.56
N ALA A 5 5.91 -0.95 -5.44
CA ALA A 5 5.06 -2.01 -4.92
C ALA A 5 3.85 -2.17 -5.85
N ALA A 6 3.64 -3.37 -6.38
CA ALA A 6 2.43 -3.69 -7.13
C ALA A 6 1.32 -4.11 -6.13
N PRO A 7 0.09 -3.59 -6.26
CA PRO A 7 -1.05 -4.17 -5.58
C PRO A 7 -1.31 -5.57 -6.14
N PHE A 8 -1.73 -6.49 -5.27
CA PHE A 8 -2.15 -7.83 -5.69
C PHE A 8 -3.65 -7.90 -6.01
N TYR A 9 -4.47 -7.08 -5.34
CA TYR A 9 -5.93 -7.09 -5.46
C TYR A 9 -6.49 -5.69 -5.73
N CYS A 10 -7.48 -5.61 -6.62
CA CYS A 10 -8.22 -4.38 -6.89
C CYS A 10 -8.98 -3.96 -5.63
N PRO A 11 -8.79 -2.73 -5.11
CA PRO A 11 -9.46 -2.28 -3.89
C PRO A 11 -10.98 -2.15 -4.06
N TYR A 12 -11.50 -2.25 -5.29
CA TYR A 12 -12.92 -2.09 -5.58
C TYR A 12 -13.67 -3.38 -5.90
N CYS A 13 -13.02 -4.39 -6.50
CA CYS A 13 -13.69 -5.65 -6.87
C CYS A 13 -12.97 -6.91 -6.37
N GLY A 14 -11.76 -6.79 -5.83
CA GLY A 14 -10.98 -7.95 -5.35
C GLY A 14 -10.33 -8.80 -6.45
N ASP A 15 -10.44 -8.41 -7.72
CA ASP A 15 -9.78 -9.10 -8.83
C ASP A 15 -8.27 -8.81 -8.88
N GLU A 16 -7.50 -9.69 -9.51
CA GLU A 16 -6.04 -9.63 -9.62
C GLU A 16 -5.54 -9.11 -10.99
N ASP A 17 -6.44 -8.89 -11.98
CA ASP A 17 -6.08 -8.34 -13.30
C ASP A 17 -5.81 -6.82 -13.24
N LEU A 18 -4.67 -6.48 -12.62
CA LEU A 18 -4.17 -5.13 -12.41
C LEU A 18 -2.99 -4.82 -13.33
N ARG A 19 -3.03 -3.64 -13.97
CA ARG A 19 -1.99 -3.17 -14.89
C ARG A 19 -1.52 -1.76 -14.51
N PRO A 20 -0.24 -1.43 -14.69
CA PRO A 20 0.22 -0.05 -14.54
C PRO A 20 -0.48 0.85 -15.55
N ASN A 21 -0.97 1.99 -15.10
CA ASN A 21 -1.62 2.97 -15.97
C ASN A 21 -0.60 4.07 -16.37
N PRO A 22 -0.60 4.54 -17.63
CA PRO A 22 0.35 5.53 -18.13
C PRO A 22 0.19 6.94 -17.53
N GLU A 23 -0.92 7.25 -16.84
CA GLU A 23 -1.19 8.58 -16.27
C GLU A 23 -0.18 9.01 -15.18
N GLY A 24 0.60 8.09 -14.61
CA GLY A 24 1.72 8.49 -13.76
C GLY A 24 2.26 7.43 -12.80
N HIS A 25 3.20 7.86 -11.95
CA HIS A 25 3.82 7.00 -10.94
C HIS A 25 2.77 6.47 -9.95
N GLY A 26 2.74 5.15 -9.78
CA GLY A 26 1.80 4.49 -8.88
C GLY A 26 0.37 4.45 -9.40
N ALA A 27 0.11 4.83 -10.65
CA ALA A 27 -1.21 4.67 -11.27
C ALA A 27 -1.41 3.21 -11.73
N TRP A 28 -2.61 2.69 -11.48
CA TRP A 28 -3.03 1.33 -11.76
C TRP A 28 -4.45 1.31 -12.30
N GLU A 29 -4.74 0.33 -13.13
CA GLU A 29 -6.09 0.04 -13.62
C GLU A 29 -6.43 -1.43 -13.43
N CYS A 30 -7.71 -1.71 -13.16
CA CYS A 30 -8.26 -3.06 -13.10
C CYS A 30 -9.06 -3.36 -14.36
N ALA A 31 -8.68 -4.39 -15.11
CA ALA A 31 -9.37 -4.77 -16.34
C ALA A 31 -10.72 -5.46 -16.07
N ALA A 32 -10.90 -6.07 -14.90
CA ALA A 32 -12.16 -6.74 -14.54
C ALA A 32 -13.31 -5.76 -14.26
N CYS A 33 -13.03 -4.61 -13.64
CA CYS A 33 -14.05 -3.61 -13.30
C CYS A 33 -13.86 -2.23 -13.94
N ASN A 34 -12.87 -2.07 -14.84
CA ASN A 34 -12.55 -0.83 -15.56
C ASN A 34 -12.38 0.41 -14.65
N ARG A 35 -11.75 0.26 -13.49
CA ARG A 35 -11.45 1.38 -12.59
C ARG A 35 -9.95 1.65 -12.56
N ALA A 36 -9.58 2.92 -12.67
CA ALA A 36 -8.22 3.41 -12.45
C ALA A 36 -8.10 4.02 -11.04
N PHE A 37 -6.92 3.89 -10.42
CA PHE A 37 -6.60 4.40 -9.10
C PHE A 37 -5.09 4.65 -8.96
N GLN A 38 -4.68 5.42 -7.95
CA GLN A 38 -3.28 5.71 -7.68
C GLN A 38 -2.89 5.27 -6.26
N LEU A 39 -1.74 4.63 -6.13
CA LEU A 39 -1.13 4.26 -4.87
C LEU A 39 0.03 5.19 -4.53
N LYS A 40 0.16 5.52 -3.24
CA LYS A 40 1.25 6.33 -2.71
C LYS A 40 1.82 5.72 -1.45
N PHE A 41 3.13 5.48 -1.44
CA PHE A 41 3.84 5.17 -0.21
C PHE A 41 3.97 6.44 0.64
N LEU A 42 3.49 6.40 1.88
CA LEU A 42 3.51 7.54 2.80
C LEU A 42 4.69 7.53 3.77
N GLY A 43 5.45 6.43 3.85
CA GLY A 43 6.46 6.21 4.89
C GLY A 43 6.00 5.20 5.93
N LEU A 44 6.83 5.01 6.97
CA LEU A 44 6.50 4.17 8.12
C LEU A 44 5.69 4.97 9.15
N LEU A 45 4.64 4.37 9.70
CA LEU A 45 3.84 5.00 10.75
C LEU A 45 4.60 5.00 12.09
N SER A 46 4.62 6.15 12.78
CA SER A 46 5.32 6.33 14.06
C SER A 46 4.83 5.37 15.16
N ARG A 47 3.56 4.98 15.15
CA ARG A 47 3.01 3.99 16.08
C ARG A 47 3.72 2.63 15.99
N GLY A 48 4.15 2.22 14.79
CA GLY A 48 4.89 0.96 14.62
C GLY A 48 6.35 1.05 15.06
N LEU A 49 6.87 2.25 15.31
CA LEU A 49 8.24 2.49 15.77
C LEU A 49 8.36 2.60 17.30
N GLN A 50 7.26 2.76 18.04
CA GLN A 50 7.32 2.80 19.50
C GLN A 50 7.67 1.41 20.03
N ARG A 51 8.94 1.23 20.41
CA ARG A 51 9.36 0.08 21.21
C ARG A 51 8.64 0.20 22.55
N ASN A 52 8.00 -0.88 22.97
CA ASN A 52 7.39 -1.01 24.29
C ASN A 52 8.52 -1.10 25.33
N ASP A 53 9.24 -0.01 25.58
CA ASP A 53 10.34 0.08 26.55
C ASP A 53 9.79 0.27 27.99
N GLY A 54 8.54 -0.12 28.25
CA GLY A 54 7.77 0.16 29.47
C GLY A 54 7.58 -1.03 30.41
N GLY A 55 8.58 -1.90 30.59
CA GLY A 55 8.53 -2.96 31.61
C GLY A 55 9.93 -3.25 32.16
N GLY A 56 10.21 -3.18 33.46
CA GLY A 56 9.39 -2.81 34.60
C GLY A 56 10.28 -2.58 35.82
N GLU A 57 9.88 -1.61 36.64
CA GLU A 57 10.28 -1.49 38.05
C GLU A 57 8.96 -1.24 38.79
N GLN A 58 8.31 -2.31 39.21
CA GLN A 58 7.28 -2.25 40.23
C GLN A 58 7.85 -2.98 41.44
N ILE A 59 8.40 -2.15 42.34
CA ILE A 59 8.61 -2.32 43.78
C ILE A 59 7.80 -3.44 44.43
#